data_AF-A0A7X1KR17-F1
#
_entry.id   AF-A0A7X1KR17-F1
#
_cell.length_a   1.000
_cell.length_b   1.000
_cell.length_c   1.000
_cell.angle_alpha   90.00
_cell.angle_beta   90.00
_cell.angle_gamma   90.00
#
_symmetry.space_group_name_H-M   'P 1'
#
loop_
_entity.id
_entity.type
_entity.pdbx_description
1 polymer ?
#
loop_
_entity_poly.entity_id
_entity_poly.type
_entity_poly.pdbx_seq_one_letter_code
_entity_poly.pdbx_strand_id
1 'polypeptide(L)'
;MSFELNSAFERREEWKSARLSQVEYQEIARALKTLASERGAPAEPAIAALAQRGLDAALGVLAEATGGGVEAQFHQCRARDRLR
;
A
#
# COMPACT_ATOMS: atom_id res chain seq x y z
N MET A 1 18.77 -29.22 -23.41
CA MET A 1 17.89 -28.10 -23.82
C MET A 1 16.87 -27.84 -22.72
N SER A 2 17.29 -27.29 -21.57
CA SER A 2 16.42 -27.05 -20.39
C SER A 2 16.27 -25.57 -20.06
N PHE A 3 16.74 -24.68 -20.93
CA PHE A 3 16.83 -23.23 -20.67
C PHE A 3 15.50 -22.50 -20.96
N GLU A 4 14.67 -23.01 -21.86
CA GLU A 4 13.42 -22.35 -22.25
C GLU A 4 12.31 -22.46 -21.18
N LEU A 5 12.27 -23.56 -20.41
CA LEU A 5 11.28 -23.78 -19.35
C LEU A 5 11.49 -22.87 -18.13
N ASN A 6 12.75 -22.59 -17.74
CA ASN A 6 13.06 -21.68 -16.64
C ASN A 6 12.59 -20.25 -16.95
N SER A 7 12.83 -19.76 -18.17
CA SER A 7 12.42 -18.42 -18.59
C SER A 7 10.90 -18.18 -18.58
N ALA A 8 10.09 -19.25 -18.72
CA ALA A 8 8.64 -19.18 -18.67
C ALA A 8 8.11 -19.20 -17.23
N PHE A 9 8.81 -19.90 -16.33
CA PHE A 9 8.53 -19.90 -14.90
C PHE A 9 8.90 -18.57 -14.25
N GLU A 10 10.10 -18.05 -14.54
CA GLU A 10 10.58 -16.73 -14.08
C GLU A 10 9.62 -15.62 -14.51
N ARG A 11 9.21 -15.58 -15.79
CA ARG A 11 8.22 -14.60 -16.26
C ARG A 11 6.85 -14.75 -15.58
N ARG A 12 6.42 -15.97 -15.24
CA ARG A 12 5.17 -16.20 -14.47
C ARG A 12 5.30 -15.75 -13.03
N GLU A 13 6.45 -15.96 -12.41
CA GLU A 13 6.74 -15.51 -11.05
C GLU A 13 6.88 -14.00 -10.97
N GLU A 14 7.55 -13.35 -11.93
CA GLU A 14 7.61 -11.89 -12.06
C GLU A 14 6.21 -11.29 -12.25
N TRP A 15 5.38 -11.89 -13.11
CA TRP A 15 3.99 -11.46 -13.28
C TRP A 15 3.16 -11.64 -12.00
N LYS A 16 3.35 -12.74 -11.27
CA LYS A 16 2.68 -12.96 -9.99
C LYS A 16 3.16 -11.99 -8.92
N SER A 17 4.47 -11.72 -8.85
CA SER A 17 5.09 -10.77 -7.92
C SER A 17 4.69 -9.33 -8.23
N ALA A 18 4.65 -8.94 -9.50
CA ALA A 18 4.15 -7.62 -9.93
C ALA A 18 2.65 -7.46 -9.66
N ARG A 19 1.85 -8.52 -9.86
CA ARG A 19 0.41 -8.51 -9.55
C ARG A 19 0.16 -8.50 -8.05
N LEU A 20 0.93 -9.25 -7.27
CA LEU A 20 0.90 -9.22 -5.80
C LEU A 20 1.27 -7.82 -5.30
N SER A 21 2.33 -7.22 -5.86
CA SER A 21 2.74 -5.84 -5.56
C SER A 21 1.66 -4.80 -5.92
N GLN A 22 0.97 -4.97 -7.05
CA GLN A 22 -0.12 -4.08 -7.44
C GLN A 22 -1.32 -4.18 -6.50
N VAL A 23 -1.70 -5.41 -6.11
CA VAL A 23 -2.80 -5.63 -5.16
C VAL A 23 -2.44 -5.07 -3.79
N GLU A 24 -1.23 -5.34 -3.30
CA GLU A 24 -0.74 -4.78 -2.04
C GLU A 24 -0.71 -3.25 -2.07
N TYR A 25 -0.27 -2.64 -3.17
CA TYR A 25 -0.29 -1.19 -3.34
C TYR A 25 -1.71 -0.63 -3.30
N GLN A 26 -2.66 -1.28 -3.97
CA GLN A 26 -4.06 -0.87 -3.96
C GLN A 26 -4.69 -1.03 -2.56
N GLU A 27 -4.39 -2.11 -1.85
CA GLU A 27 -4.83 -2.32 -0.47
C GLU A 27 -4.30 -1.20 0.45
N ILE A 28 -3.00 -0.91 0.38
CA ILE A 28 -2.37 0.13 1.19
C ILE A 28 -2.95 1.51 0.84
N ALA A 29 -3.12 1.82 -0.44
CA ALA A 29 -3.69 3.10 -0.88
C ALA A 29 -5.15 3.27 -0.42
N ARG A 30 -5.96 2.20 -0.43
CA ARG A 30 -7.33 2.23 0.11
C ARG A 30 -7.33 2.45 1.62
N ALA A 31 -6.50 1.72 2.36
CA ALA A 31 -6.38 1.89 3.81
C ALA A 31 -5.94 3.32 4.19
N LEU A 32 -4.98 3.91 3.46
CA LEU A 32 -4.55 5.29 3.67
C LEU A 32 -5.66 6.30 3.38
N LYS A 33 -6.43 6.12 2.31
CA LYS A 33 -7.58 6.99 1.98
C LYS A 33 -8.67 6.92 3.05
N THR A 34 -8.99 5.71 3.50
CA THR A 34 -9.97 5.51 4.58
C THR A 34 -9.52 6.20 5.86
N LEU A 35 -8.25 6.01 6.24
CA LEU A 35 -7.68 6.64 7.42
C LEU A 35 -7.67 8.18 7.34
N ALA A 36 -7.27 8.72 6.19
CA ALA A 36 -7.30 10.16 5.93
C ALA A 36 -8.72 10.72 6.06
N SER A 37 -9.71 10.03 5.49
CA SER A 37 -11.13 10.39 5.58
C SER A 37 -11.65 10.33 7.03
N GLU A 38 -11.30 9.31 7.80
CA GLU A 38 -11.70 9.19 9.21
C GLU A 38 -11.10 10.29 10.09
N ARG A 39 -10.00 10.89 9.65
CA ARG A 39 -9.28 11.96 10.36
C ARG A 39 -9.49 13.35 9.80
N GLY A 40 -10.31 13.49 8.76
CA GLY A 40 -10.54 14.78 8.11
C GLY A 40 -9.29 15.38 7.46
N ALA A 41 -8.32 14.55 7.07
CA ALA A 41 -7.09 14.97 6.43
C ALA A 41 -7.10 14.66 4.93
N PRO A 42 -6.38 15.44 4.10
CA PRO A 42 -6.23 15.14 2.68
C PRO A 42 -5.39 13.87 2.49
N ALA A 43 -5.85 12.97 1.61
CA ALA A 43 -5.17 11.70 1.34
C ALA A 43 -4.07 11.85 0.27
N GLU A 44 -4.20 12.84 -0.61
CA GLU A 44 -3.31 13.15 -1.72
C GLU A 44 -1.83 13.20 -1.33
N PRO A 45 -1.41 13.95 -0.30
CA PRO A 45 0.01 14.01 0.07
C PRO A 45 0.52 12.67 0.63
N ALA A 46 -0.33 11.89 1.30
CA ALA A 46 0.01 10.57 1.81
C ALA A 46 0.19 9.55 0.67
N ILE A 47 -0.69 9.59 -0.34
CA ILE A 47 -0.59 8.73 -1.53
C ILE A 47 0.63 9.10 -2.39
N ALA A 48 0.94 10.40 -2.51
CA ALA A 48 2.15 10.85 -3.18
C ALA A 48 3.42 10.36 -2.46
N ALA A 49 3.44 10.41 -1.13
CA ALA A 49 4.53 9.87 -0.33
C ALA A 49 4.64 8.34 -0.45
N LEU A 50 3.51 7.61 -0.51
CA LEU A 50 3.50 6.16 -0.75
C LEU A 50 4.17 5.82 -2.08
N ALA A 51 3.85 6.55 -3.15
CA ALA A 51 4.41 6.33 -4.49
C ALA A 51 5.93 6.61 -4.57
N GLN A 52 6.42 7.58 -3.80
CA GLN A 52 7.81 8.07 -3.93
C GLN A 52 8.76 7.47 -2.89
N ARG A 53 8.27 7.19 -1.68
CA ARG A 53 9.11 6.92 -0.50
C ARG A 53 8.62 5.71 0.32
N GLY A 54 7.51 5.09 -0.07
CA GLY A 54 6.95 3.93 0.61
C GLY A 54 6.01 4.27 1.77
N LEU A 55 5.60 3.22 2.49
CA LEU A 55 4.52 3.28 3.49
C LEU A 55 4.87 4.14 4.70
N ASP A 56 6.09 4.03 5.24
CA ASP A 56 6.50 4.79 6.42
C ASP A 56 6.42 6.30 6.19
N ALA A 57 6.82 6.75 5.01
CA ALA A 57 6.70 8.15 4.62
C ALA A 57 5.23 8.60 4.47
N ALA A 58 4.38 7.74 3.91
CA ALA A 58 2.94 8.01 3.80
C ALA A 58 2.26 8.14 5.18
N LEU A 59 2.63 7.29 6.13
CA LEU A 59 2.14 7.36 7.51
C LEU A 59 2.68 8.59 8.23
N GLY A 60 3.95 8.96 8.02
CA GLY A 60 4.51 10.20 8.55
C GLY A 60 3.73 11.44 8.11
N VAL A 61 3.43 11.54 6.81
CA VAL A 61 2.63 12.65 6.27
C VAL A 61 1.22 12.70 6.88
N LEU A 62 0.57 11.54 7.07
CA LEU A 62 -0.74 11.50 7.74
C LEU A 62 -0.66 11.84 9.23
N ALA A 63 0.40 11.40 9.92
CA ALA A 63 0.63 11.73 11.32
C ALA A 63 0.79 13.24 11.51
N GLU A 64 1.58 13.88 10.65
CA GLU A 64 1.77 15.34 10.64
C GLU A 64 0.46 16.08 10.35
N ALA A 65 -0.31 15.62 9.36
CA ALA A 65 -1.59 16.25 8.99
C ALA A 65 -2.69 16.11 10.05
N THR A 66 -2.63 15.05 10.88
CA THR A 66 -3.68 14.72 11.85
C THR A 66 -3.27 14.95 13.31
N GLY A 67 -2.01 15.33 13.54
CA GLY A 67 -1.48 15.67 14.87
C GLY A 67 -1.27 14.48 15.81
N GLY A 68 -1.07 13.25 15.31
CA GLY A 68 -0.89 12.08 16.19
C GLY A 68 -0.60 10.75 15.51
N GLY A 69 -0.47 9.70 16.33
CA GLY A 69 -0.13 8.35 15.87
C GLY A 69 -1.21 7.71 14.99
N VAL A 70 -0.84 7.42 13.74
CA VAL A 70 -1.72 6.87 12.69
C VAL A 70 -1.50 5.40 12.38
N GLU A 71 -0.37 4.83 12.83
CA GLU A 71 0.06 3.46 12.49
C GLU A 71 -0.92 2.39 12.96
N ALA A 72 -1.35 2.45 14.22
CA ALA A 72 -2.33 1.50 14.76
C ALA A 72 -3.68 1.55 14.01
N GLN A 73 -4.14 2.75 13.62
CA GLN A 73 -5.41 2.88 12.89
C GLN A 73 -5.27 2.49 11.42
N PHE A 74 -4.10 2.70 10.82
CA PHE A 74 -3.79 2.19 9.50
C PHE A 74 -3.91 0.66 9.47
N HIS A 75 -3.34 -0.04 10.44
CA HIS A 75 -3.46 -1.50 10.53
C HIS A 75 -4.91 -1.95 10.74
N GLN A 76 -5.69 -1.23 11.54
CA GLN A 76 -7.13 -1.50 11.70
C GLN A 76 -7.90 -1.29 10.39
N CYS A 77 -7.65 -0.19 9.67
CA CYS A 77 -8.26 0.08 8.37
C CYS A 77 -7.91 -1.00 7.35
N ARG A 78 -6.64 -1.40 7.27
CA ARG A 78 -6.17 -2.46 6.37
C ARG A 78 -6.78 -3.81 6.70
N ALA A 79 -6.91 -4.17 7.99
CA ALA A 79 -7.55 -5.39 8.41
C ALA A 79 -9.05 -5.41 8.05
N ARG A 80 -9.74 -4.28 8.25
CA ARG A 80 -11.15 -4.13 7.89
C ARG A 80 -11.39 -4.23 6.38
N ASP A 81 -10.51 -3.67 5.57
CA ASP A 81 -10.61 -3.75 4.11
C ASP A 81 -10.38 -5.15 3.56
N ARG A 82 -9.61 -6.01 4.26
CA ARG A 82 -9.41 -7.42 3.88
C ARG A 82 -10.56 -8.35 4.26
N LEU A 83 -11.44 -7.91 5.15
CA LEU A 83 -12.64 -8.65 5.56
C LEU A 83 -13.87 -8.33 4.69
N ARG A 84 -13.73 -7.42 3.71
CA ARG A 84 -14.77 -7.05 2.74
C ARG A 84 -14.59 -7.76 1.42
#